data_AF-Q63VA7-F1
#
_entry.id   AF-Q63VA7-F1
#
_cell.length_a   1.000
_cell.length_b   1.000
_cell.length_c   1.000
_cell.angle_alpha   90.00
_cell.angle_beta   90.00
_cell.angle_gamma   90.00
#
_symmetry.space_group_name_H-M   'P 1'
#
loop_
_entity.id
_entity.type
_entity.pdbx_description
1 polymer ?
#
loop_
_entity_poly.entity_id
_entity_poly.type
_entity_poly.pdbx_seq_one_letter_code
_entity_poly.pdbx_strand_id
1 'polypeptide(L)'
;MSHVDAGSHDDMTADTFYRSAAALAPFFAELADAGARDAGMPALRKIGLRAERAMLAATGGVNTHRGAIFGLGLLCAAAGLHGSRERRAQRGQAAGVTLGDLVAARWGDEIAGGPRAADSHGARAARRYGAGGARAEAAGGFARVYAVGVPALRDGARRARGDAEAARVHACFALIAALDDDTNLLHRGGRDGLDFAQRTAREFLAAGGVGACDWRARAAAAHRAFVARRLSPGGAADLLAMSLFVAALDDARALP
;
A
#
# COMPACT_ATOMS: atom_id res chain seq x y z
N MET A 1 3.26 4.84 10.06
CA MET A 1 3.94 4.85 11.37
C MET A 1 3.56 6.13 12.08
N SER A 2 3.40 6.08 13.40
CA SER A 2 3.32 7.28 14.22
C SER A 2 4.68 8.00 14.15
N HIS A 3 4.67 9.33 14.04
CA HIS A 3 5.89 10.13 14.13
C HIS A 3 6.31 10.39 15.58
N VAL A 4 5.51 9.94 16.55
CA VAL A 4 5.60 10.30 17.97
C VAL A 4 5.93 9.08 18.83
N ASP A 5 5.56 7.87 18.39
CA ASP A 5 5.78 6.61 19.11
C ASP A 5 6.02 5.43 18.16
N ALA A 6 6.37 4.26 18.70
CA ALA A 6 6.50 3.02 17.94
C ALA A 6 5.13 2.46 17.46
N GLY A 7 4.03 3.15 17.78
CA GLY A 7 2.67 2.68 17.51
C GLY A 7 2.40 1.32 18.15
N SER A 8 1.71 0.44 17.41
CA SER A 8 1.43 -0.93 17.84
C SER A 8 2.62 -1.88 17.66
N HIS A 9 3.79 -1.35 17.31
CA HIS A 9 5.00 -2.12 17.03
C HIS A 9 5.93 -2.04 18.23
N ASP A 10 6.42 -3.20 18.66
CA ASP A 10 7.46 -3.29 19.70
C ASP A 10 8.87 -3.20 19.07
N ASP A 11 8.95 -3.26 17.73
CA ASP A 11 10.16 -3.52 16.96
C ASP A 11 10.54 -2.41 15.96
N MET A 12 9.78 -1.31 15.85
CA MET A 12 10.01 -0.29 14.81
C MET A 12 9.82 1.14 15.30
N THR A 13 10.72 2.02 14.88
CA THR A 13 10.65 3.49 15.07
C THR A 13 10.51 4.23 13.74
N ALA A 14 10.16 5.52 13.78
CA ALA A 14 10.13 6.37 12.58
C ALA A 14 11.49 6.41 11.87
N ASP A 15 12.61 6.45 12.59
CA ASP A 15 13.95 6.37 12.00
C ASP A 15 14.17 5.06 11.23
N THR A 16 13.80 3.93 11.84
CA THR A 16 13.89 2.60 11.20
C THR A 16 13.07 2.55 9.90
N PHE A 17 11.91 3.21 9.89
CA PHE A 17 11.04 3.34 8.73
C PHE A 17 11.70 4.18 7.61
N TYR A 18 12.29 5.33 7.93
CA TYR A 18 12.97 6.17 6.94
C TYR A 18 14.21 5.51 6.34
N ARG A 19 15.05 4.85 7.17
CA ARG A 19 16.21 4.09 6.68
C ARG A 19 15.79 2.99 5.72
N SER A 20 14.69 2.30 6.03
CA SER A 20 14.13 1.30 5.13
C SER A 20 13.67 1.89 3.80
N ALA A 21 12.96 3.01 3.82
CA ALA A 21 12.48 3.66 2.59
C ALA A 21 13.67 4.07 1.69
N ALA A 22 14.72 4.64 2.28
CA ALA A 22 15.94 5.00 1.55
C ALA A 22 16.64 3.78 0.93
N ALA A 23 16.74 2.66 1.68
CA ALA A 23 17.34 1.42 1.18
C ALA A 23 16.56 0.80 0.00
N LEU A 24 15.25 1.06 -0.10
CA LEU A 24 14.38 0.51 -1.13
C LEU A 24 14.35 1.33 -2.43
N ALA A 25 14.63 2.64 -2.37
CA ALA A 25 14.60 3.55 -3.52
C ALA A 25 15.30 3.02 -4.79
N PRO A 26 16.56 2.51 -4.75
CA PRO A 26 17.23 2.02 -5.96
C PRO A 26 16.53 0.80 -6.58
N PHE A 27 15.85 -0.02 -5.78
CA PHE A 27 15.16 -1.21 -6.27
C PHE A 27 13.85 -0.88 -6.97
N PHE A 28 13.16 0.20 -6.56
CA PHE A 28 11.99 0.68 -7.28
C PHE A 28 12.36 1.21 -8.68
N ALA A 29 13.51 1.89 -8.81
CA ALA A 29 14.05 2.26 -10.12
C ALA A 29 14.41 1.02 -10.97
N GLU A 30 15.10 0.04 -10.38
CA GLU A 30 15.46 -1.21 -11.07
C GLU A 30 14.22 -1.98 -11.55
N LEU A 31 13.12 -1.98 -10.77
CA LEU A 31 11.85 -2.59 -11.14
C LEU A 31 11.17 -1.83 -12.29
N ALA A 32 11.21 -0.50 -12.28
CA ALA A 32 10.72 0.31 -13.40
C ALA A 32 11.50 0.02 -14.69
N ASP A 33 12.83 -0.08 -14.62
CA ASP A 33 13.68 -0.43 -15.77
C ASP A 33 13.44 -1.87 -16.27
N ALA A 34 13.18 -2.81 -15.36
CA ALA A 34 12.79 -4.16 -15.72
C ALA A 34 11.42 -4.19 -16.42
N GLY A 35 10.45 -3.43 -15.92
CA GLY A 35 9.14 -3.26 -16.54
C GLY A 35 9.21 -2.59 -17.91
N ALA A 36 10.06 -1.57 -18.09
CA ALA A 36 10.26 -0.92 -19.39
C ALA A 36 10.79 -1.88 -20.47
N ARG A 37 11.56 -2.90 -20.05
CA ARG A 37 12.05 -4.01 -20.88
C ARG A 37 11.06 -5.18 -20.99
N ASP A 38 9.86 -5.04 -20.45
CA ASP A 38 8.81 -6.07 -20.42
C ASP A 38 9.25 -7.40 -19.78
N ALA A 39 10.07 -7.30 -18.72
CA ALA A 39 10.59 -8.47 -18.02
C ALA A 39 9.47 -9.29 -17.35
N GLY A 40 9.60 -10.61 -17.39
CA GLY A 40 8.69 -11.54 -16.70
C GLY A 40 8.84 -11.54 -15.18
N MET A 41 7.87 -12.17 -14.49
CA MET A 41 7.84 -12.23 -13.02
C MET A 41 9.13 -12.81 -12.38
N PRO A 42 9.87 -13.78 -12.97
CA PRO A 42 11.12 -14.26 -12.39
C PRO A 42 12.16 -13.15 -12.20
N ALA A 43 12.26 -12.21 -13.15
CA ALA A 43 13.19 -11.09 -13.05
C ALA A 43 12.76 -10.11 -11.96
N LEU A 44 11.48 -9.72 -11.94
CA LEU A 44 10.93 -8.82 -10.91
C LEU A 44 11.10 -9.42 -9.51
N ARG A 45 10.86 -10.73 -9.36
CA ARG A 45 11.03 -11.44 -8.09
C ARG A 45 12.48 -11.43 -7.61
N LYS A 46 13.46 -11.59 -8.50
CA LYS A 46 14.88 -11.52 -8.15
C LYS A 46 15.23 -10.13 -7.58
N ILE A 47 14.69 -9.07 -8.17
CA ILE A 47 14.88 -7.69 -7.69
C ILE A 47 14.18 -7.51 -6.34
N GLY A 48 12.93 -7.95 -6.20
CA GLY A 48 12.18 -7.87 -4.94
C GLY A 48 12.85 -8.61 -3.78
N LEU A 49 13.45 -9.78 -4.02
CA LEU A 49 14.21 -10.52 -3.00
C LEU A 49 15.47 -9.78 -2.57
N ARG A 50 16.16 -9.10 -3.50
CA ARG A 50 17.30 -8.24 -3.16
C ARG A 50 16.86 -7.02 -2.36
N ALA A 51 15.73 -6.42 -2.73
CA ALA A 51 15.12 -5.31 -1.99
C ALA A 51 14.75 -5.70 -0.56
N GLU A 52 14.13 -6.89 -0.38
CA GLU A 52 13.80 -7.42 0.95
C GLU A 52 15.06 -7.63 1.80
N ARG A 53 16.13 -8.20 1.23
CA ARG A 53 17.41 -8.36 1.92
C ARG A 53 18.05 -7.03 2.31
N ALA A 54 18.01 -6.03 1.41
CA ALA A 54 18.56 -4.70 1.68
C ALA A 54 17.78 -3.98 2.78
N MET A 55 16.44 -4.07 2.77
CA MET A 55 15.58 -3.59 3.85
C MET A 55 15.97 -4.22 5.18
N LEU A 56 15.99 -5.56 5.25
CA LEU A 56 16.30 -6.27 6.50
C LEU A 56 17.68 -5.91 7.03
N ALA A 57 18.68 -5.75 6.16
CA ALA A 57 20.01 -5.30 6.57
C ALA A 57 19.98 -3.86 7.15
N ALA A 58 19.23 -2.94 6.54
CA ALA A 58 19.12 -1.56 6.99
C ALA A 58 18.31 -1.40 8.29
N THR A 59 17.44 -2.36 8.61
CA THR A 59 16.53 -2.31 9.76
C THR A 59 16.92 -3.26 10.89
N GLY A 60 18.05 -3.96 10.80
CA GLY A 60 18.47 -4.91 11.84
C GLY A 60 17.55 -6.13 11.92
N GLY A 61 16.95 -6.55 10.80
CA GLY A 61 16.05 -7.69 10.71
C GLY A 61 14.57 -7.37 10.91
N VAL A 62 14.22 -6.11 11.18
CA VAL A 62 12.82 -5.70 11.36
C VAL A 62 12.11 -5.64 10.01
N ASN A 63 10.99 -6.33 9.90
CA ASN A 63 10.18 -6.34 8.69
C ASN A 63 9.23 -5.12 8.65
N THR A 64 9.67 -4.04 8.02
CA THR A 64 8.99 -2.74 8.00
C THR A 64 8.13 -2.52 6.76
N HIS A 65 8.50 -3.09 5.60
CA HIS A 65 7.92 -2.73 4.30
C HIS A 65 7.72 -3.89 3.32
N ARG A 66 7.75 -5.15 3.76
CA ARG A 66 7.65 -6.28 2.81
C ARG A 66 6.40 -6.26 1.92
N GLY A 67 5.26 -5.78 2.44
CA GLY A 67 4.04 -5.59 1.65
C GLY A 67 4.18 -4.45 0.62
N ALA A 68 4.68 -3.29 1.06
CA ALA A 68 5.03 -2.18 0.19
C ALA A 68 6.04 -2.55 -0.92
N ILE A 69 7.09 -3.35 -0.65
CA ILE A 69 8.04 -3.82 -1.68
C ILE A 69 7.30 -4.56 -2.80
N PHE A 70 6.34 -5.43 -2.44
CA PHE A 70 5.58 -6.20 -3.40
C PHE A 70 4.63 -5.32 -4.22
N GLY A 71 3.77 -4.55 -3.55
CA GLY A 71 2.76 -3.73 -4.21
C GLY A 71 3.35 -2.58 -5.02
N LEU A 72 4.17 -1.72 -4.38
CA LEU A 72 4.83 -0.61 -5.07
C LEU A 72 5.80 -1.11 -6.14
N GLY A 73 6.50 -2.21 -5.88
CA GLY A 73 7.42 -2.79 -6.86
C GLY A 73 6.74 -3.19 -8.17
N LEU A 74 5.55 -3.80 -8.09
CA LEU A 74 4.74 -4.14 -9.27
C LEU A 74 4.22 -2.88 -9.98
N LEU A 75 3.78 -1.86 -9.23
CA LEU A 75 3.35 -0.59 -9.82
C LEU A 75 4.50 0.17 -10.48
N CYS A 76 5.72 0.12 -9.94
CA CYS A 76 6.92 0.65 -10.59
C CYS A 76 7.21 -0.07 -11.91
N ALA A 77 7.15 -1.40 -11.93
CA ALA A 77 7.32 -2.18 -13.16
C ALA A 77 6.23 -1.84 -14.20
N ALA A 78 4.97 -1.71 -13.77
CA ALA A 78 3.88 -1.27 -14.65
C ALA A 78 4.10 0.15 -15.19
N ALA A 79 4.59 1.08 -14.38
CA ALA A 79 4.91 2.44 -14.82
C ALA A 79 6.00 2.44 -15.89
N GLY A 80 7.05 1.63 -15.71
CA GLY A 80 8.10 1.44 -16.72
C GLY A 80 7.58 0.84 -18.02
N LEU A 81 6.75 -0.21 -17.93
CA LEU A 81 6.10 -0.85 -19.08
C LEU A 81 5.19 0.13 -19.82
N HIS A 82 4.39 0.92 -19.09
CA HIS A 82 3.52 1.94 -19.66
C HIS A 82 4.35 2.96 -20.45
N GLY A 83 5.39 3.54 -19.83
CA GLY A 83 6.22 4.53 -20.49
C GLY A 83 6.98 3.99 -21.71
N SER A 84 7.37 2.71 -21.70
CA SER A 84 8.01 2.10 -22.87
C SER A 84 7.03 1.86 -24.02
N ARG A 85 5.77 1.49 -23.72
CA ARG A 85 4.69 1.35 -24.71
C ARG A 85 4.31 2.69 -25.33
N GLU A 86 4.15 3.75 -24.53
CA GLU A 86 3.87 5.10 -25.03
C GLU A 86 4.96 5.61 -25.99
N ARG A 87 6.24 5.34 -25.67
CA ARG A 87 7.36 5.70 -26.57
C ARG A 87 7.34 4.93 -27.89
N ARG A 88 6.89 3.67 -27.90
CA ARG A 88 6.83 2.83 -29.10
C ARG A 88 5.61 3.11 -29.98
N ALA A 89 4.47 3.44 -29.39
CA ALA A 89 3.19 3.52 -30.11
C ALA A 89 2.95 4.82 -30.89
N GLN A 90 3.88 5.79 -30.86
CA GLN A 90 3.60 7.22 -31.15
C GLN A 90 2.53 7.77 -30.17
N ARG A 91 2.78 8.93 -29.56
CA ARG A 91 1.95 9.47 -28.46
C ARG A 91 0.46 9.47 -28.85
N GLY A 92 -0.39 8.71 -28.14
CA GLY A 92 -1.85 8.78 -28.32
C GLY A 92 -2.66 7.49 -28.16
N GLN A 93 -2.04 6.30 -28.20
CA GLN A 93 -2.81 5.03 -28.19
C GLN A 93 -2.98 4.35 -26.80
N ALA A 94 -2.37 4.88 -25.74
CA ALA A 94 -2.44 4.28 -24.38
C ALA A 94 -3.32 5.06 -23.39
N ALA A 95 -4.19 5.95 -23.88
CA ALA A 95 -5.04 6.76 -23.01
C ALA A 95 -6.03 5.87 -22.24
N GLY A 96 -6.03 5.96 -20.91
CA GLY A 96 -7.02 5.35 -20.03
C GLY A 96 -6.66 4.00 -19.41
N VAL A 97 -5.51 3.39 -19.74
CA VAL A 97 -5.06 2.15 -19.08
C VAL A 97 -4.36 2.49 -17.76
N THR A 98 -4.88 2.00 -16.64
CA THR A 98 -4.25 2.20 -15.33
C THR A 98 -3.00 1.32 -15.17
N LEU A 99 -2.14 1.65 -14.21
CA LEU A 99 -1.03 0.75 -13.87
C LEU A 99 -1.55 -0.60 -13.36
N GLY A 100 -2.71 -0.59 -12.69
CA GLY A 100 -3.39 -1.79 -12.21
C GLY A 100 -3.76 -2.75 -13.34
N ASP A 101 -4.37 -2.20 -14.39
CA ASP A 101 -4.74 -2.97 -15.59
C ASP A 101 -3.51 -3.62 -16.24
N LEU A 102 -2.39 -2.88 -16.30
CA LEU A 102 -1.13 -3.42 -16.80
C LEU A 102 -0.59 -4.54 -15.93
N VAL A 103 -0.66 -4.42 -14.60
CA VAL A 103 -0.23 -5.48 -13.69
C VAL A 103 -1.08 -6.74 -13.86
N ALA A 104 -2.40 -6.59 -13.85
CA ALA A 104 -3.33 -7.69 -14.04
C ALA A 104 -3.09 -8.39 -15.39
N ALA A 105 -3.02 -7.62 -16.48
CA ALA A 105 -2.86 -8.16 -17.83
C ALA A 105 -1.50 -8.81 -18.05
N ARG A 106 -0.41 -8.24 -17.52
CA ARG A 106 0.94 -8.71 -17.80
C ARG A 106 1.40 -9.81 -16.84
N TRP A 107 1.08 -9.67 -15.56
CA TRP A 107 1.65 -10.49 -14.51
C TRP A 107 0.60 -11.18 -13.63
N GLY A 108 -0.70 -10.96 -13.84
CA GLY A 108 -1.78 -11.48 -12.99
C GLY A 108 -1.72 -13.00 -12.77
N ASP A 109 -1.58 -13.78 -13.85
CA ASP A 109 -1.48 -15.24 -13.78
C ASP A 109 -0.21 -15.70 -13.03
N GLU A 110 0.93 -15.06 -13.31
CA GLU A 110 2.21 -15.36 -12.65
C GLU A 110 2.19 -14.97 -11.15
N ILE A 111 1.41 -13.95 -10.77
CA ILE A 111 1.17 -13.54 -9.38
C ILE A 111 0.29 -14.58 -8.68
N ALA A 112 -0.82 -14.99 -9.31
CA ALA A 112 -1.77 -15.94 -8.76
C ALA A 112 -1.17 -17.35 -8.59
N GLY A 113 -0.43 -17.81 -9.61
CA GLY A 113 0.24 -19.12 -9.63
C GLY A 113 1.62 -19.14 -8.96
N GLY A 114 2.13 -17.99 -8.50
CA GLY A 114 3.47 -17.88 -7.94
C GLY A 114 3.65 -18.60 -6.59
N PRO A 115 4.88 -19.07 -6.27
CA PRO A 115 5.18 -19.79 -5.04
C PRO A 115 4.74 -19.00 -3.81
N ARG A 116 4.03 -19.67 -2.89
CA ARG A 116 3.55 -19.06 -1.64
C ARG A 116 4.66 -19.09 -0.61
N ALA A 117 4.95 -17.94 0.02
CA ALA A 117 5.82 -17.91 1.18
C ALA A 117 5.11 -18.69 2.30
N ALA A 118 5.67 -19.84 2.70
CA ALA A 118 4.97 -20.77 3.59
C ALA A 118 4.71 -20.18 4.98
N ASP A 119 5.56 -19.25 5.44
CA ASP A 119 5.65 -18.89 6.87
C ASP A 119 5.53 -17.41 7.24
N SER A 120 5.06 -16.52 6.35
CA SER A 120 4.78 -15.15 6.79
C SER A 120 3.51 -15.08 7.66
N HIS A 121 3.46 -14.11 8.59
CA HIS A 121 2.25 -13.82 9.37
C HIS A 121 1.02 -13.60 8.47
N GLY A 122 1.21 -12.85 7.38
CA GLY A 122 0.17 -12.61 6.38
C GLY A 122 -0.29 -13.90 5.68
N ALA A 123 0.62 -14.82 5.34
CA ALA A 123 0.26 -16.10 4.75
C ALA A 123 -0.48 -17.03 5.73
N ARG A 124 -0.13 -16.99 7.02
CA ARG A 124 -0.84 -17.72 8.08
C ARG A 124 -2.24 -17.16 8.31
N ALA A 125 -2.39 -15.84 8.39
CA ALA A 125 -3.69 -15.19 8.52
C ALA A 125 -4.57 -15.43 7.27
N ALA A 126 -4.00 -15.32 6.07
CA ALA A 126 -4.70 -15.63 4.81
C ALA A 126 -5.27 -17.05 4.79
N ARG A 127 -4.47 -18.04 5.20
CA ARG A 127 -4.94 -19.44 5.31
C ARG A 127 -6.02 -19.61 6.36
N ARG A 128 -5.87 -18.98 7.53
CA ARG A 128 -6.80 -19.13 8.65
C ARG A 128 -8.16 -18.48 8.38
N TYR A 129 -8.18 -17.35 7.69
CA TYR A 129 -9.38 -16.52 7.52
C TYR A 129 -9.90 -16.46 6.08
N GLY A 130 -9.28 -17.18 5.14
CA GLY A 130 -9.68 -17.17 3.72
C GLY A 130 -9.41 -15.84 3.01
N ALA A 131 -8.52 -15.00 3.55
CA ALA A 131 -8.17 -13.72 2.94
C ALA A 131 -7.32 -13.92 1.67
N GLY A 132 -7.70 -13.26 0.57
CA GLY A 132 -6.91 -13.24 -0.67
C GLY A 132 -5.64 -12.40 -0.52
N GLY A 133 -5.70 -11.36 0.33
CA GLY A 133 -4.57 -10.54 0.73
C GLY A 133 -3.88 -9.82 -0.43
N ALA A 134 -2.64 -9.39 -0.20
CA ALA A 134 -1.88 -8.56 -1.14
C ALA A 134 -1.71 -9.18 -2.55
N ARG A 135 -1.73 -10.52 -2.66
CA ARG A 135 -1.59 -11.20 -3.95
C ARG A 135 -2.86 -11.15 -4.78
N ALA A 136 -4.01 -11.43 -4.18
CA ALA A 136 -5.29 -11.33 -4.87
C ALA A 136 -5.53 -9.87 -5.30
N GLU A 137 -5.21 -8.92 -4.40
CA GLU A 137 -5.25 -7.49 -4.71
C GLU A 137 -4.38 -7.14 -5.93
N ALA A 138 -3.11 -7.57 -5.95
CA ALA A 138 -2.20 -7.29 -7.07
C ALA A 138 -2.60 -7.98 -8.37
N ALA A 139 -3.01 -9.26 -8.31
CA ALA A 139 -3.45 -10.01 -9.49
C ALA A 139 -4.73 -9.41 -10.11
N GLY A 140 -5.61 -8.86 -9.27
CA GLY A 140 -6.80 -8.12 -9.67
C GLY A 140 -6.53 -6.66 -10.05
N GLY A 141 -5.28 -6.24 -10.20
CA GLY A 141 -4.93 -4.89 -10.66
C GLY A 141 -5.11 -3.79 -9.61
N PHE A 142 -4.99 -4.12 -8.32
CA PHE A 142 -5.10 -3.18 -7.20
C PHE A 142 -6.46 -2.45 -7.15
N ALA A 143 -7.55 -3.21 -7.32
CA ALA A 143 -8.91 -2.67 -7.35
C ALA A 143 -9.22 -1.68 -6.21
N ARG A 144 -8.76 -1.94 -4.98
CA ARG A 144 -9.03 -1.07 -3.82
C ARG A 144 -8.21 0.22 -3.85
N VAL A 145 -7.04 0.22 -4.50
CA VAL A 145 -6.27 1.45 -4.74
C VAL A 145 -7.09 2.42 -5.59
N TYR A 146 -7.67 1.94 -6.69
CA TYR A 146 -8.42 2.79 -7.62
C TYR A 146 -9.85 3.08 -7.16
N ALA A 147 -10.52 2.12 -6.51
CA ALA A 147 -11.91 2.27 -6.06
C ALA A 147 -12.06 3.00 -4.72
N VAL A 148 -11.05 2.93 -3.83
CA VAL A 148 -11.14 3.50 -2.47
C VAL A 148 -10.01 4.49 -2.21
N GLY A 149 -8.77 4.05 -2.34
CA GLY A 149 -7.61 4.81 -1.87
C GLY A 149 -7.41 6.15 -2.58
N VAL A 150 -7.33 6.13 -3.92
CA VAL A 150 -7.17 7.35 -4.74
C VAL A 150 -8.37 8.29 -4.60
N PRO A 151 -9.64 7.82 -4.69
CA PRO A 151 -10.81 8.66 -4.42
C PRO A 151 -10.80 9.30 -3.02
N ALA A 152 -10.41 8.55 -1.99
CA ALA A 152 -10.36 9.05 -0.62
C ALA A 152 -9.24 10.06 -0.39
N LEU A 153 -8.08 9.92 -1.07
CA LEU A 153 -7.02 10.94 -1.06
C LEU A 153 -7.56 12.27 -1.63
N ARG A 154 -8.24 12.20 -2.77
CA ARG A 154 -8.86 13.37 -3.41
C ARG A 154 -9.95 13.98 -2.52
N ASP A 155 -10.77 13.16 -1.87
CA ASP A 155 -11.81 13.65 -0.95
C ASP A 155 -11.23 14.33 0.29
N GLY A 156 -10.21 13.72 0.90
CA GLY A 156 -9.51 14.32 2.04
C GLY A 156 -8.87 15.67 1.68
N ALA A 157 -8.24 15.76 0.51
CA ALA A 157 -7.65 17.02 0.01
C ALA A 157 -8.71 18.11 -0.25
N ARG A 158 -9.92 17.73 -0.70
CA ARG A 158 -11.05 18.67 -0.85
C ARG A 158 -11.58 19.15 0.50
N ARG A 159 -11.70 18.26 1.48
CA ARG A 159 -12.21 18.55 2.83
C ARG A 159 -11.26 19.42 3.65
N ALA A 160 -9.96 19.22 3.49
CA ALA A 160 -8.92 19.94 4.21
C ALA A 160 -7.87 20.49 3.21
N ARG A 161 -8.26 21.55 2.50
CA ARG A 161 -7.42 22.17 1.46
C ARG A 161 -6.09 22.65 2.05
N GLY A 162 -4.99 22.34 1.36
CA GLY A 162 -3.63 22.69 1.80
C GLY A 162 -3.06 21.78 2.88
N ASP A 163 -3.80 20.78 3.36
CA ASP A 163 -3.36 19.85 4.40
C ASP A 163 -3.15 18.44 3.81
N ALA A 164 -1.93 18.17 3.33
CA ALA A 164 -1.58 16.87 2.76
C ALA A 164 -1.59 15.72 3.80
N GLU A 165 -1.39 16.03 5.09
CA GLU A 165 -1.53 15.05 6.15
C GLU A 165 -3.00 14.62 6.29
N ALA A 166 -3.93 15.58 6.30
CA ALA A 166 -5.35 15.30 6.34
C ALA A 166 -5.79 14.38 5.19
N ALA A 167 -5.34 14.63 3.96
CA ALA A 167 -5.64 13.77 2.82
C ALA A 167 -5.21 12.32 3.04
N ARG A 168 -3.98 12.12 3.54
CA ARG A 168 -3.42 10.80 3.85
C ARG A 168 -4.16 10.09 4.98
N VAL A 169 -4.49 10.83 6.04
CA VAL A 169 -5.25 10.29 7.18
C VAL A 169 -6.65 9.88 6.74
N HIS A 170 -7.34 10.71 5.96
CA HIS A 170 -8.67 10.40 5.44
C HIS A 170 -8.67 9.13 4.59
N ALA A 171 -7.71 9.02 3.67
CA ALA A 171 -7.54 7.82 2.84
C ALA A 171 -7.17 6.58 3.66
N CYS A 172 -6.34 6.73 4.69
CA CYS A 172 -6.01 5.65 5.62
C CYS A 172 -7.27 5.09 6.28
N PHE A 173 -8.11 5.95 6.86
CA PHE A 173 -9.37 5.53 7.48
C PHE A 173 -10.35 4.92 6.46
N ALA A 174 -10.46 5.48 5.25
CA ALA A 174 -11.29 4.89 4.19
C ALA A 174 -10.85 3.46 3.83
N LEU A 175 -9.54 3.24 3.69
CA LEU A 175 -8.98 1.93 3.40
C LEU A 175 -9.18 0.94 4.56
N ILE A 176 -8.99 1.38 5.81
CA ILE A 176 -9.27 0.55 6.99
C ILE A 176 -10.75 0.15 7.02
N ALA A 177 -11.67 1.06 6.74
CA ALA A 177 -13.11 0.80 6.76
C ALA A 177 -13.57 -0.20 5.67
N ALA A 178 -12.87 -0.22 4.53
CA ALA A 178 -13.22 -1.01 3.35
C ALA A 178 -12.46 -2.34 3.22
N LEU A 179 -11.30 -2.49 3.85
CA LEU A 179 -10.48 -3.70 3.77
C LEU A 179 -10.98 -4.75 4.76
N ASP A 180 -11.73 -5.72 4.26
CA ASP A 180 -12.34 -6.83 4.99
C ASP A 180 -11.39 -8.01 5.25
N ASP A 181 -10.20 -7.96 4.69
CA ASP A 181 -9.24 -9.05 4.71
C ASP A 181 -7.82 -8.60 5.10
N ASP A 182 -7.70 -7.51 5.90
CA ASP A 182 -6.41 -7.01 6.39
C ASP A 182 -5.72 -8.09 7.26
N THR A 183 -4.79 -8.78 6.64
CA THR A 183 -4.07 -9.90 7.26
C THR A 183 -3.25 -9.50 8.48
N ASN A 184 -2.84 -8.22 8.63
CA ASN A 184 -2.10 -7.77 9.80
C ASN A 184 -3.03 -7.58 11.00
N LEU A 185 -4.22 -7.00 10.79
CA LEU A 185 -5.26 -6.91 11.81
C LEU A 185 -5.77 -8.30 12.21
N LEU A 186 -6.06 -9.17 11.24
CA LEU A 186 -6.50 -10.54 11.49
C LEU A 186 -5.46 -11.38 12.25
N HIS A 187 -4.17 -11.16 11.97
CA HIS A 187 -3.09 -11.83 12.70
C HIS A 187 -3.00 -11.37 14.15
N ARG A 188 -3.08 -10.06 14.40
CA ARG A 188 -2.84 -9.46 15.73
C ARG A 188 -4.05 -9.50 16.65
N GLY A 189 -5.24 -9.28 16.11
CA GLY A 189 -6.48 -9.16 16.88
C GLY A 189 -7.61 -10.08 16.43
N GLY A 190 -7.38 -10.96 15.46
CA GLY A 190 -8.43 -11.83 14.91
C GLY A 190 -9.57 -11.04 14.26
N ARG A 191 -10.74 -11.67 14.17
CA ARG A 191 -11.93 -11.05 13.58
C ARG A 191 -12.41 -9.85 14.41
N ASP A 192 -12.38 -9.97 15.73
CA ASP A 192 -12.79 -8.89 16.65
C ASP A 192 -11.92 -7.64 16.49
N GLY A 193 -10.60 -7.83 16.34
CA GLY A 193 -9.66 -6.75 16.10
C GLY A 193 -9.87 -6.05 14.76
N LEU A 194 -10.14 -6.83 13.70
CA LEU A 194 -10.50 -6.28 12.40
C LEU A 194 -11.81 -5.49 12.47
N ASP A 195 -12.86 -6.08 13.04
CA ASP A 195 -14.17 -5.45 13.14
C ASP A 195 -14.10 -4.17 13.99
N PHE A 196 -13.30 -4.16 15.07
CA PHE A 196 -13.03 -2.96 15.87
C PHE A 196 -12.37 -1.85 15.05
N ALA A 197 -11.32 -2.18 14.29
CA ALA A 197 -10.63 -1.21 13.45
C ALA A 197 -11.56 -0.62 12.39
N GLN A 198 -12.35 -1.47 11.73
CA GLN A 198 -13.33 -1.04 10.72
C GLN A 198 -14.42 -0.15 11.31
N ARG A 199 -14.99 -0.50 12.46
CA ARG A 199 -15.99 0.35 13.13
C ARG A 199 -15.41 1.71 13.50
N THR A 200 -14.24 1.72 14.14
CA THR A 200 -13.52 2.96 14.50
C THR A 200 -13.30 3.85 13.28
N ALA A 201 -12.91 3.25 12.15
CA ALA A 201 -12.70 3.99 10.92
C ALA A 201 -13.98 4.53 10.29
N ARG A 202 -15.06 3.74 10.28
CA ARG A 202 -16.38 4.19 9.80
C ARG A 202 -16.93 5.32 10.66
N GLU A 203 -16.78 5.24 11.99
CA GLU A 203 -17.18 6.30 12.91
C GLU A 203 -16.41 7.60 12.66
N PHE A 204 -15.09 7.52 12.48
CA PHE A 204 -14.27 8.68 12.13
C PHE A 204 -14.75 9.36 10.83
N LEU A 205 -15.01 8.57 9.78
CA LEU A 205 -15.48 9.08 8.49
C LEU A 205 -16.90 9.66 8.58
N ALA A 206 -17.81 8.96 9.27
CA ALA A 206 -19.21 9.39 9.46
C ALA A 206 -19.29 10.69 10.27
N ALA A 207 -18.36 10.92 11.19
CA ALA A 207 -18.30 12.13 12.00
C ALA A 207 -17.62 13.32 11.28
N GLY A 208 -17.51 13.27 9.94
CA GLY A 208 -16.96 14.34 9.09
C GLY A 208 -15.53 14.08 8.60
N GLY A 209 -14.89 13.00 9.07
CA GLY A 209 -13.51 12.67 8.75
C GLY A 209 -12.56 13.83 9.03
N VAL A 210 -11.72 14.17 8.06
CA VAL A 210 -10.79 15.30 8.18
C VAL A 210 -11.42 16.68 7.91
N GLY A 211 -12.71 16.72 7.58
CA GLY A 211 -13.47 17.97 7.53
C GLY A 211 -13.94 18.45 8.90
N ALA A 212 -13.87 17.61 9.94
CA ALA A 212 -14.20 18.02 11.30
C ALA A 212 -13.08 18.87 11.91
N CYS A 213 -13.41 19.92 12.67
CA CYS A 213 -12.41 20.83 13.25
C CYS A 213 -11.46 20.14 14.26
N ASP A 214 -11.92 19.06 14.90
CA ASP A 214 -11.20 18.26 15.90
C ASP A 214 -10.63 16.94 15.34
N TRP A 215 -10.54 16.80 14.01
CA TRP A 215 -10.17 15.53 13.37
C TRP A 215 -8.83 14.98 13.84
N ARG A 216 -7.83 15.84 14.13
CA ARG A 216 -6.52 15.42 14.64
C ARG A 216 -6.62 14.76 16.00
N ALA A 217 -7.43 15.33 16.90
CA ALA A 217 -7.67 14.75 18.22
C ALA A 217 -8.38 13.39 18.12
N ARG A 218 -9.34 13.26 17.21
CA ARG A 218 -10.05 12.00 16.93
C ARG A 218 -9.14 10.94 16.31
N ALA A 219 -8.34 11.31 15.32
CA ALA A 219 -7.36 10.42 14.70
C ALA A 219 -6.33 9.94 15.73
N ALA A 220 -5.84 10.82 16.60
CA ALA A 220 -4.94 10.45 17.70
C ALA A 220 -5.63 9.53 18.72
N ALA A 221 -6.91 9.73 19.03
CA ALA A 221 -7.67 8.85 19.90
C ALA A 221 -7.84 7.44 19.30
N ALA A 222 -8.18 7.35 18.00
CA ALA A 222 -8.25 6.09 17.27
C ALA A 222 -6.88 5.38 17.24
N HIS A 223 -5.79 6.11 16.98
CA HIS A 223 -4.42 5.58 17.06
C HIS A 223 -4.14 4.97 18.43
N ARG A 224 -4.39 5.72 19.53
CA ARG A 224 -4.22 5.19 20.90
C ARG A 224 -5.06 3.94 21.15
N ALA A 225 -6.28 3.90 20.63
CA ALA A 225 -7.16 2.74 20.77
C ALA A 225 -6.64 1.50 20.00
N PHE A 226 -5.98 1.70 18.85
CA PHE A 226 -5.30 0.65 18.10
C PHE A 226 -4.05 0.16 18.82
N VAL A 227 -3.22 1.08 19.34
CA VAL A 227 -2.02 0.76 20.12
C VAL A 227 -2.37 -0.07 21.35
N ALA A 228 -3.37 0.35 22.13
CA ALA A 228 -3.82 -0.37 23.33
C ALA A 228 -4.28 -1.81 23.04
N ARG A 229 -4.72 -2.09 21.81
CA ARG A 229 -5.15 -3.42 21.34
C ARG A 229 -4.11 -4.13 20.49
N ARG A 230 -2.91 -3.55 20.36
CA ARG A 230 -1.81 -4.00 19.48
C ARG A 230 -2.24 -4.19 18.02
N LEU A 231 -3.25 -3.45 17.57
CA LEU A 231 -3.78 -3.51 16.21
C LEU A 231 -2.94 -2.64 15.28
N SER A 232 -2.53 -3.19 14.14
CA SER A 232 -1.80 -2.45 13.10
C SER A 232 -2.47 -2.72 11.75
N PRO A 233 -3.08 -1.70 11.11
CA PRO A 233 -3.74 -1.83 9.81
C PRO A 233 -2.71 -1.83 8.67
N GLY A 234 -1.91 -2.90 8.62
CA GLY A 234 -0.77 -2.99 7.71
C GLY A 234 -1.17 -3.06 6.24
N GLY A 235 -2.22 -3.83 5.93
CA GLY A 235 -2.74 -3.91 4.56
C GLY A 235 -3.28 -2.56 4.08
N ALA A 236 -4.03 -1.86 4.93
CA ALA A 236 -4.50 -0.51 4.60
C ALA A 236 -3.34 0.49 4.42
N ALA A 237 -2.27 0.38 5.22
CA ALA A 237 -1.09 1.22 5.07
C ALA A 237 -0.34 0.97 3.75
N ASP A 238 -0.20 -0.29 3.33
CA ASP A 238 0.39 -0.64 2.04
C ASP A 238 -0.47 -0.09 0.88
N LEU A 239 -1.81 -0.23 0.95
CA LEU A 239 -2.75 0.34 -0.03
C LEU A 239 -2.68 1.86 -0.08
N LEU A 240 -2.50 2.52 1.06
CA LEU A 240 -2.34 3.98 1.11
C LEU A 240 -1.06 4.40 0.38
N ALA A 241 0.06 3.69 0.61
CA ALA A 241 1.31 3.97 -0.09
C ALA A 241 1.18 3.79 -1.61
N MET A 242 0.51 2.71 -2.04
CA MET A 242 0.21 2.48 -3.46
C MET A 242 -0.71 3.56 -4.05
N SER A 243 -1.71 4.01 -3.30
CA SER A 243 -2.63 5.09 -3.72
C SER A 243 -1.91 6.42 -3.87
N LEU A 244 -0.99 6.75 -2.96
CA LEU A 244 -0.16 7.94 -3.06
C LEU A 244 0.75 7.89 -4.29
N PHE A 245 1.36 6.73 -4.57
CA PHE A 245 2.21 6.54 -5.74
C PHE A 245 1.43 6.74 -7.04
N VAL A 246 0.27 6.09 -7.18
CA VAL A 246 -0.58 6.21 -8.37
C VAL A 246 -1.07 7.64 -8.55
N ALA A 247 -1.59 8.27 -7.48
CA ALA A 247 -2.07 9.65 -7.54
C ALA A 247 -0.97 10.64 -7.97
N ALA A 248 0.24 10.50 -7.41
CA ALA A 248 1.37 11.36 -7.77
C ALA A 248 1.80 11.18 -9.23
N LEU A 249 1.74 9.95 -9.77
CA LEU A 249 2.07 9.70 -11.18
C LEU A 249 1.00 10.25 -12.13
N ASP A 250 -0.28 10.10 -11.78
CA ASP A 250 -1.39 10.65 -12.55
C ASP A 250 -1.31 12.18 -12.59
N ASP A 251 -1.05 12.82 -11.45
CA ASP A 251 -0.88 14.28 -11.37
C ASP A 251 0.33 14.74 -12.20
N ALA A 252 1.46 14.01 -12.16
CA ALA A 252 2.63 14.32 -12.96
C ALA A 252 2.39 14.22 -14.48
N ARG A 253 1.47 13.35 -14.91
CA ARG A 253 1.07 13.19 -16.32
C ARG A 253 0.01 14.21 -16.77
N ALA A 254 -0.75 14.75 -15.81
CA ALA A 254 -1.74 15.79 -16.08
C ALA A 254 -1.12 17.19 -16.19
N LEU A 255 0.14 17.36 -15.77
CA LEU A 255 0.90 18.59 -15.97
C LEU A 255 1.30 18.74 -17.46
N PRO A 256 1.05 19.92 -18.08
CA PRO A 256 1.29 20.16 -19.50
C PRO A 256 2.78 20.19 -19.90
#